data_AF-A7KH81-F1
#
_entry.id   AF-A7KH81-F1
#
_cell.length_a   1.000
_cell.length_b   1.000
_cell.length_c   1.000
_cell.angle_alpha   90.00
_cell.angle_beta   90.00
_cell.angle_gamma   90.00
#
_symmetry.space_group_name_H-M   'P 1'
#
loop_
_entity.id
_entity.type
_entity.pdbx_description
1 polymer ?
#
loop_
_entity_poly.entity_id
_entity_poly.type
_entity_poly.pdbx_seq_one_letter_code
_entity_poly.pdbx_strand_id
1 'polypeptide(L)' 'MAHFLMFVYALITCLSLFLVEMGHLSIHCVSVDDCPKVEKPITMKCINNYCKYFVDHKL' A
#
# COMPACT_ATOMS: atom_id res chain seq x y z
N MET A 1 -29.88 7.08 17.23
CA MET A 1 -29.45 5.71 16.89
C MET A 1 -29.15 5.55 15.39
N ALA A 2 -30.07 5.94 14.49
CA ALA A 2 -29.85 5.87 13.05
C ALA A 2 -28.63 6.68 12.54
N HIS A 3 -28.40 7.91 13.03
CA HIS A 3 -27.24 8.72 12.66
C HIS A 3 -25.89 8.04 12.99
N PHE A 4 -25.82 7.33 14.11
CA PHE A 4 -24.62 6.60 14.51
C PHE A 4 -24.35 5.43 13.54
N LEU A 5 -25.39 4.70 13.14
CA LEU A 5 -25.28 3.63 12.16
C LEU A 5 -24.82 4.14 10.79
N MET A 6 -25.36 5.28 10.33
CA MET A 6 -24.96 5.91 9.07
C MET A 6 -23.49 6.36 9.10
N PHE A 7 -23.03 6.90 10.23
CA PHE A 7 -21.64 7.30 10.43
C PHE A 7 -20.69 6.10 10.39
N VAL A 8 -21.01 5.02 11.10
CA VAL A 8 -20.21 3.78 11.08
C VAL A 8 -20.18 3.17 9.68
N TYR A 9 -21.32 3.17 8.97
CA TYR A 9 -21.39 2.65 7.60
C TYR A 9 -20.50 3.44 6.63
N ALA A 10 -20.52 4.78 6.71
CA ALA A 10 -19.66 5.64 5.90
C ALA A 10 -18.18 5.42 6.21
N LEU A 11 -17.83 5.27 7.50
CA LEU A 11 -16.45 4.97 7.92
C LEU A 11 -15.97 3.62 7.37
N ILE A 12 -16.77 2.56 7.52
CA ILE A 12 -16.42 1.22 7.01
C ILE A 12 -16.22 1.28 5.49
N THR A 13 -17.13 1.95 4.77
CA THR A 13 -17.04 2.10 3.30
C THR A 13 -15.77 2.83 2.89
N CYS A 14 -15.47 3.94 3.57
CA CYS A 14 -14.26 4.73 3.35
C CYS A 14 -13.01 3.87 3.58
N LEU A 15 -12.89 3.24 4.76
CA LEU A 15 -11.76 2.39 5.11
C LEU A 15 -11.58 1.22 4.14
N SER A 16 -12.67 0.61 3.66
CA SER A 16 -12.64 -0.50 2.71
C SER A 16 -12.06 -0.07 1.35
N LEU A 17 -12.49 1.08 0.83
CA LEU A 17 -11.95 1.65 -0.41
C LEU A 17 -10.47 1.98 -0.26
N PHE A 18 -10.08 2.64 0.82
CA PHE A 18 -8.68 2.94 1.11
C PHE A 18 -7.83 1.67 1.24
N LEU A 19 -8.35 0.60 1.85
CA LEU A 19 -7.63 -0.66 1.99
C LEU A 19 -7.41 -1.35 0.63
N VAL A 20 -8.40 -1.30 -0.27
CA VAL A 20 -8.30 -1.84 -1.63
C VAL A 20 -7.26 -1.08 -2.44
N GLU A 21 -7.29 0.25 -2.41
CA GLU A 21 -6.30 1.09 -3.10
C GLU A 21 -4.88 0.88 -2.54
N MET A 22 -4.74 0.75 -1.22
CA MET A 22 -3.45 0.45 -0.58
C MET A 22 -2.96 -0.97 -0.90
N GLY A 23 -3.88 -1.93 -1.07
CA GLY A 23 -3.56 -3.27 -1.59
C GLY A 23 -3.13 -3.26 -3.06
N HIS A 24 -3.72 -2.37 -3.85
CA HIS A 24 -3.36 -2.10 -5.25
C HIS A 24 -2.09 -1.25 -5.42
N LEU A 25 -1.56 -0.69 -4.33
CA LEU A 25 -0.19 -0.16 -4.26
C LEU A 25 0.87 -1.27 -4.40
N SER A 26 0.44 -2.50 -4.66
CA SER A 26 1.24 -3.53 -5.31
C SER A 26 1.50 -3.13 -6.77
N ILE A 27 2.40 -2.17 -6.94
CA ILE A 27 2.88 -1.72 -8.25
C ILE A 27 3.43 -2.95 -8.97
N HIS A 28 2.84 -3.29 -10.10
CA HIS A 28 3.30 -4.43 -10.90
C HIS A 28 4.67 -4.10 -11.48
N CYS A 29 5.64 -4.99 -11.33
CA CYS A 29 7.01 -4.81 -11.80
C CYS A 29 7.47 -6.02 -12.62
N VAL A 30 8.24 -5.76 -13.67
CA VAL A 30 8.95 -6.79 -14.44
C VAL A 30 10.44 -6.74 -14.11
N SER A 31 10.98 -5.53 -13.97
CA SER A 31 12.30 -5.24 -13.41
C SER A 31 12.19 -4.34 -12.17
N VAL A 32 13.23 -4.30 -11.35
CA VAL A 32 13.33 -3.38 -10.20
C VAL A 32 13.28 -1.92 -10.66
N ASP A 33 13.66 -1.62 -11.90
CA ASP A 33 13.64 -0.27 -12.48
C ASP A 33 12.24 0.29 -12.76
N ASP A 34 11.21 -0.57 -12.84
CA ASP A 34 9.81 -0.15 -13.07
C ASP A 34 9.18 0.46 -11.81
N CYS A 35 9.74 0.17 -10.64
CA CYS A 35 9.24 0.64 -9.37
C CYS A 35 9.75 2.07 -9.08
N PRO A 36 8.93 2.94 -8.46
CA PRO A 36 9.35 4.29 -8.13
C PRO A 36 10.54 4.27 -7.18
N LYS A 37 11.60 4.97 -7.57
CA LYS A 37 12.85 5.07 -6.82
C LYS A 37 12.57 5.83 -5.52
N VAL A 38 12.85 5.19 -4.40
CA VAL A 38 12.81 5.77 -3.06
C VAL A 38 14.24 6.04 -2.57
N GLU A 39 14.40 7.10 -1.78
CA GLU A 39 15.66 7.37 -1.09
C GLU A 39 15.95 6.29 -0.04
N LYS A 40 17.23 5.96 0.14
CA LYS A 40 17.72 5.05 1.18
C LYS A 40 17.24 5.56 2.56
N PRO A 41 16.90 4.68 3.52
CA PRO A 41 17.36 3.29 3.68
C PRO A 41 16.36 2.23 3.19
N ILE A 42 15.42 2.58 2.31
CA ILE A 42 14.41 1.63 1.86
C ILE A 42 14.96 0.79 0.70
N THR A 43 15.18 -0.51 0.93
CA THR A 43 15.56 -1.48 -0.09
C THR A 43 14.31 -1.93 -0.86
N MET A 44 14.30 -1.68 -2.16
CA MET A 44 13.19 -2.04 -3.04
C MET A 44 13.51 -3.34 -3.80
N LYS A 45 12.58 -4.28 -3.81
CA LYS A 45 12.70 -5.54 -4.55
C LYS A 45 11.43 -5.81 -5.34
N CYS A 46 11.59 -6.29 -6.57
CA CYS A 46 10.48 -6.84 -7.34
C CYS A 46 10.30 -8.32 -6.95
N ILE A 47 9.22 -8.65 -6.26
CA ILE A 47 8.94 -10.03 -5.80
C ILE A 47 7.53 -10.39 -6.22
N ASN A 48 7.39 -11.51 -6.93
CA ASN A 48 6.11 -12.02 -7.39
C ASN A 48 5.39 -11.03 -8.32
N ASN A 49 6.16 -10.35 -9.19
CA ASN A 49 5.71 -9.27 -10.06
C ASN A 49 5.17 -8.03 -9.33
N TYR A 50 5.50 -7.83 -8.06
CA TYR A 50 5.09 -6.66 -7.30
C TYR A 50 6.26 -5.96 -6.61
N CYS A 51 6.24 -4.63 -6.60
CA CYS A 51 7.22 -3.81 -5.89
C CYS A 51 7.01 -3.98 -4.37
N LYS A 52 8.04 -4.49 -3.69
CA LYS A 52 8.08 -4.57 -2.22
C LYS A 52 9.18 -3.68 -1.69
N TYR A 53 8.81 -2.88 -0.69
CA TYR A 53 9.71 -1.97 0.01
C TYR A 53 10.06 -2.53 1.38
N PHE A 54 11.34 -2.73 1.63
CA PHE A 54 11.86 -3.20 2.92
C PHE A 54 12.66 -2.07 3.54
N VAL A 55 12.29 -1.62 4.73
CA VAL A 55 13.10 -0.66 5.48
C VAL A 55 14.34 -1.40 5.97
N ASP A 56 15.50 -1.06 5.40
CA ASP A 56 16.79 -1.60 5.84
C ASP A 56 17.16 -0.85 7.12
N HIS A 57 16.75 -1.38 8.28
CA HIS A 57 17.19 -0.85 9.56
C HIS A 57 18.66 -1.21 9.75
N LYS A 58 19.54 -0.43 9.12
CA LYS A 58 20.98 -0.48 9.35
C LYS A 58 21.22 0.08 10.76
N LEU A 59 21.19 -0.82 11.75
CA LEU A 59 21.69 -0.58 13.10
C LEU A 59 23.21 -0.34 13.03
#